data_AF-X1I4V8-F1
#
_entry.id   AF-X1I4V8-F1
#
_cell.length_a   1.000
_cell.length_b   1.000
_cell.length_c   1.000
_cell.angle_alpha   90.00
_cell.angle_beta   90.00
_cell.angle_gamma   90.00
#
_symmetry.space_group_name_H-M   'P 1'
#
loop_
_entity.id
_entity.type
_entity.pdbx_description
1 polymer ?
#
loop_
_entity_poly.entity_id
_entity_poly.type
_entity_poly.pdbx_seq_one_letter_code
_entity_poly.pdbx_strand_id
1 'polypeptide(L)'
;EELTTGMAGEISEQEPKTEALETLQSKRETQKDKLLDEVKDLDMEKVFAKCIGCHACSKVCPACYCHLCFFESPTSERRALDYERELDKSGSVRVPLDTIFYHLVRLFHVSLSCVGCGQCNDVCPVNVPLGAVAVKTAGAVQEAFDYVAGKSIEEELPITTFKPEEFPEVVE
;
A
#
# COMPACT_ATOMS: atom_id res chain seq x y z
N GLU A 1 20.72 2.19 23.35
CA GLU A 1 22.06 1.58 23.34
C GLU A 1 22.00 0.06 23.20
N GLU A 2 21.14 -0.67 23.93
CA GLU A 2 21.01 -2.14 23.78
C GLU A 2 20.64 -2.62 22.37
N LEU A 3 19.83 -1.87 21.62
CA LEU A 3 19.36 -2.31 20.28
C LEU A 3 20.45 -2.38 19.22
N THR A 4 21.47 -1.53 19.34
CA THR A 4 22.57 -1.39 18.36
C THR A 4 23.84 -2.07 18.82
N THR A 5 23.83 -2.71 20.00
CA THR A 5 24.97 -3.46 20.54
C THR A 5 25.32 -4.60 19.59
N GLY A 6 26.51 -4.54 18.97
CA GLY A 6 26.96 -5.53 17.98
C GLY A 6 26.65 -5.17 16.52
N MET A 7 25.91 -4.08 16.26
CA MET A 7 25.64 -3.58 14.91
C MET A 7 26.68 -2.52 14.54
N ALA A 8 27.85 -2.94 14.05
CA ALA A 8 28.96 -2.04 13.68
C ALA A 8 28.69 -1.15 12.45
N GLY A 9 27.52 -1.29 11.80
CA GLY A 9 27.19 -0.60 10.54
C GLY A 9 27.87 -1.22 9.31
N GLU A 10 28.60 -2.32 9.49
CA GLU A 10 29.14 -3.13 8.41
C GLU A 10 28.08 -4.13 7.93
N ILE A 11 28.03 -4.37 6.61
CA ILE A 11 27.15 -5.38 6.02
C ILE A 11 27.65 -6.74 6.50
N SER A 12 26.86 -7.39 7.37
CA SER A 12 27.15 -8.71 7.93
C SER A 12 26.07 -9.68 7.47
N GLU A 13 26.47 -10.90 7.09
CA GLU A 13 25.54 -12.00 6.79
C GLU A 13 24.95 -12.63 8.06
N GLN A 14 25.47 -12.27 9.25
CA GLN A 14 24.96 -12.80 10.51
C GLN A 14 23.64 -12.12 10.88
N GLU A 15 22.58 -12.92 11.04
CA GLU A 15 21.30 -12.44 11.55
C GLU A 15 21.49 -11.85 12.96
N PRO A 16 21.20 -10.56 13.17
CA PRO A 16 21.28 -9.97 14.50
C PRO A 16 20.14 -10.54 15.35
N LYS A 17 20.46 -11.56 16.18
CA LYS A 17 19.53 -12.17 17.13
C LYS A 17 19.84 -11.70 18.53
N THR A 18 19.12 -10.68 18.99
CA THR A 18 19.13 -10.22 20.37
C THR A 18 17.73 -10.36 20.96
N GLU A 19 17.64 -10.65 22.26
CA GLU A 19 16.36 -10.75 22.98
C GLU A 19 15.51 -9.47 22.83
N ALA A 20 16.17 -8.31 22.75
CA ALA A 20 15.53 -7.03 22.49
C ALA A 20 14.88 -6.96 21.10
N LEU A 21 15.53 -7.50 20.06
CA LEU A 21 14.99 -7.55 18.69
C LEU A 21 13.80 -8.51 18.59
N GLU A 22 13.90 -9.69 19.20
CA GLU A 22 12.79 -10.67 19.23
C GLU A 22 11.56 -10.09 19.94
N THR A 23 11.77 -9.35 21.02
CA THR A 23 10.70 -8.64 21.73
C THR A 23 10.04 -7.55 20.87
N LEU A 24 10.81 -6.85 20.04
CA LEU A 24 10.26 -5.84 19.12
C LEU A 24 9.51 -6.47 17.96
N GLN A 25 10.04 -7.56 17.38
CA GLN A 25 9.40 -8.29 16.29
C GLN A 25 8.06 -8.88 16.74
N SER A 26 8.01 -9.53 17.91
CA SER A 26 6.76 -10.08 18.46
C SER A 26 5.70 -8.99 18.73
N LYS A 27 6.11 -7.83 19.25
CA LYS A 27 5.23 -6.67 19.39
C LYS A 27 4.72 -6.15 18.05
N ARG A 28 5.60 -6.08 17.03
CA ARG A 28 5.24 -5.64 15.68
C ARG A 28 4.21 -6.58 15.04
N GLU A 29 4.43 -7.89 15.10
CA GLU A 29 3.48 -8.88 14.57
C GLU A 29 2.13 -8.77 15.27
N THR A 30 2.11 -8.67 16.61
CA THR A 30 0.86 -8.49 17.37
C THR A 30 0.08 -7.23 16.94
N GLN A 31 0.77 -6.12 16.65
CA GLN A 31 0.11 -4.89 16.18
C GLN A 31 -0.34 -4.99 14.73
N LYS A 32 0.43 -5.66 13.88
CA LYS A 32 0.08 -5.94 12.49
C LYS A 32 -1.20 -6.78 12.42
N ASP A 33 -1.30 -7.83 13.22
CA ASP A 33 -2.48 -8.70 13.27
C ASP A 33 -3.74 -7.93 13.67
N LYS A 34 -3.66 -7.11 14.73
CA LYS A 34 -4.77 -6.22 15.13
C LYS A 34 -5.20 -5.28 14.00
N LEU A 35 -4.23 -4.69 13.32
CA LEU A 35 -4.47 -3.75 12.22
C LEU A 35 -5.08 -4.47 11.00
N LEU A 36 -4.74 -5.73 10.75
CA LEU A 36 -5.37 -6.55 9.71
C LEU A 36 -6.79 -6.97 10.09
N ASP A 37 -7.04 -7.27 11.37
CA ASP A 37 -8.38 -7.60 11.88
C ASP A 37 -9.36 -6.43 11.71
N GLU A 38 -8.91 -5.18 11.90
CA GLU A 38 -9.74 -3.98 11.68
C GLU A 38 -10.26 -3.85 10.24
N VAL A 39 -9.51 -4.38 9.26
CA VAL A 39 -9.87 -4.33 7.83
C VAL A 39 -10.16 -5.73 7.27
N LYS A 40 -10.51 -6.69 8.11
CA LYS A 40 -10.80 -8.08 7.70
C LYS A 40 -11.94 -8.13 6.66
N ASP A 41 -13.05 -7.47 6.95
CA ASP A 41 -14.20 -7.33 6.04
C ASP A 41 -14.12 -5.99 5.29
N LEU A 42 -13.12 -5.89 4.40
CA LEU A 42 -12.81 -4.65 3.69
C LEU A 42 -13.92 -4.29 2.68
N ASP A 43 -14.76 -3.31 3.05
CA ASP A 43 -15.69 -2.65 2.14
C ASP A 43 -15.06 -1.34 1.63
N MET A 44 -14.57 -1.36 0.39
CA MET A 44 -13.85 -0.23 -0.21
C MET A 44 -14.69 1.05 -0.28
N GLU A 45 -16.00 0.92 -0.53
CA GLU A 45 -16.89 2.09 -0.61
C GLU A 45 -17.01 2.76 0.75
N LYS A 46 -17.22 1.96 1.80
CA LYS A 46 -17.33 2.48 3.18
C LYS A 46 -16.01 3.00 3.72
N VAL A 47 -14.92 2.29 3.51
CA VAL A 47 -13.59 2.67 4.03
C VAL A 47 -13.13 3.98 3.41
N PHE A 48 -13.28 4.14 2.10
CA PHE A 48 -12.90 5.36 1.41
C PHE A 48 -14.01 6.41 1.37
N ALA A 49 -15.14 6.18 2.05
CA ALA A 49 -16.29 7.08 2.06
C ALA A 49 -15.91 8.50 2.50
N LYS A 50 -14.98 8.63 3.45
CA LYS A 50 -14.51 9.91 4.01
C LYS A 50 -13.38 10.56 3.20
N CYS A 51 -12.82 9.87 2.20
CA CYS A 51 -11.71 10.40 1.43
C CYS A 51 -12.12 11.66 0.68
N ILE A 52 -11.34 12.73 0.87
CA ILE A 52 -11.54 14.05 0.26
C ILE A 52 -10.66 14.30 -0.97
N GLY A 53 -9.92 13.28 -1.45
CA GLY A 53 -9.09 13.41 -2.65
C GLY A 53 -7.88 14.36 -2.51
N CYS A 54 -7.34 14.57 -1.30
CA CYS A 54 -6.20 15.48 -1.10
C CYS A 54 -4.83 14.90 -1.54
N HIS A 55 -4.78 13.59 -1.82
CA HIS A 55 -3.59 12.85 -2.27
C HIS A 55 -2.35 12.91 -1.35
N ALA A 56 -2.42 13.45 -0.14
CA ALA A 56 -1.29 13.49 0.79
C ALA A 56 -0.63 12.12 1.02
N CYS A 57 -1.45 11.06 1.00
CA CYS A 57 -1.01 9.68 1.16
C CYS A 57 -0.12 9.13 0.03
N SER A 58 -0.20 9.67 -1.19
CA SER A 58 0.76 9.34 -2.26
C SER A 58 2.01 10.21 -2.16
N LYS A 59 1.85 11.50 -1.84
CA LYS A 59 2.98 12.46 -1.75
C LYS A 59 3.99 12.11 -0.66
N VAL A 60 3.53 11.54 0.45
CA VAL A 60 4.42 11.09 1.53
C VAL A 60 5.04 9.71 1.24
N CYS A 61 4.48 8.93 0.33
CA CYS A 61 4.88 7.54 0.14
C CYS A 61 6.16 7.44 -0.70
N PRO A 62 7.26 6.85 -0.18
CA PRO A 62 8.50 6.72 -0.94
C PRO A 62 8.37 5.79 -2.14
N ALA A 63 7.42 4.85 -2.13
CA ALA A 63 7.15 3.98 -3.28
C ALA A 63 6.40 4.69 -4.43
N CYS A 64 5.79 5.85 -4.18
CA CYS A 64 5.09 6.63 -5.21
C CYS A 64 6.05 7.59 -5.93
N TYR A 65 6.99 7.06 -6.71
CA TYR A 65 8.05 7.84 -7.36
C TYR A 65 7.74 8.28 -8.80
N CYS A 66 6.55 7.98 -9.32
CA CYS A 66 6.19 8.28 -10.71
C CYS A 66 6.33 9.79 -11.00
N HIS A 67 7.08 10.14 -12.05
CA HIS A 67 7.20 11.53 -12.51
C HIS A 67 5.89 12.07 -13.10
N LEU A 68 5.09 11.21 -13.70
CA LEU A 68 3.79 11.52 -14.27
C LEU A 68 2.74 10.62 -13.62
N CYS A 69 1.85 11.22 -12.85
CA CYS A 69 0.71 10.54 -12.24
C CYS A 69 -0.57 10.99 -12.94
N PHE A 70 -1.41 10.04 -13.37
CA PHE A 70 -2.71 10.33 -13.96
C PHE A 70 -3.54 11.27 -13.07
N PHE A 71 -3.60 10.99 -11.77
CA PHE A 71 -4.37 11.74 -10.76
C PHE A 71 -3.79 13.11 -10.39
N GLU A 72 -2.60 13.44 -10.88
CA GLU A 72 -1.99 14.76 -10.74
C GLU A 72 -1.99 15.52 -12.07
N SER A 73 -2.53 14.89 -13.12
CA SER A 73 -2.62 15.49 -14.45
C SER A 73 -3.97 16.18 -14.64
N PRO A 74 -4.04 17.22 -15.49
CA PRO A 74 -5.31 17.85 -15.88
C PRO A 74 -6.33 16.88 -16.48
N THR A 75 -5.87 15.73 -17.00
CA THR A 75 -6.76 14.69 -17.57
C THR A 75 -7.63 14.02 -16.51
N SER A 76 -7.17 14.01 -15.26
CA SER A 76 -7.95 13.49 -14.14
C SER A 76 -9.00 14.48 -13.61
N GLU A 77 -8.87 15.77 -13.95
CA GLU A 77 -9.81 16.79 -13.49
C GLU A 77 -11.19 16.56 -14.08
N ARG A 78 -12.18 16.48 -13.20
CA ARG A 78 -13.58 16.29 -13.59
C ARG A 78 -14.24 17.63 -13.83
N ARG A 79 -14.91 17.76 -14.98
CA ARG A 79 -15.67 18.95 -15.37
C ARG A 79 -17.09 18.86 -14.83
N ALA A 80 -17.81 19.98 -14.79
CA ALA A 80 -19.22 20.01 -14.36
C ALA A 80 -20.09 18.98 -15.11
N LEU A 81 -19.88 18.84 -16.43
CA LEU A 81 -20.57 17.85 -17.27
C LEU A 81 -20.32 16.39 -16.85
N ASP A 82 -19.18 16.09 -16.23
CA ASP A 82 -18.88 14.75 -15.75
C ASP A 82 -19.71 14.42 -14.49
N TYR A 83 -19.92 15.41 -13.61
CA TYR A 83 -20.80 15.28 -12.45
C TYR A 83 -22.28 15.18 -12.85
N GLU A 84 -22.73 15.98 -13.81
CA GLU A 84 -24.10 15.91 -14.35
C GLU A 84 -24.38 14.53 -14.96
N ARG A 85 -23.47 14.04 -15.80
CA ARG A 85 -23.59 12.71 -16.41
C ARG A 85 -23.65 11.59 -15.37
N GLU A 86 -22.91 11.72 -14.28
CA GLU A 86 -22.95 10.73 -13.20
C GLU A 86 -24.27 10.81 -12.43
N LEU A 87 -24.72 12.04 -12.10
CA LEU A 87 -25.99 12.28 -11.44
C LEU A 87 -27.18 11.74 -12.25
N ASP A 88 -27.17 11.92 -13.58
CA ASP A 88 -28.21 11.40 -14.47
C ASP A 88 -28.27 9.86 -14.48
N LYS A 89 -27.13 9.19 -14.25
CA LYS A 89 -27.03 7.72 -14.26
C LYS A 89 -27.43 7.08 -12.93
N SER A 90 -26.97 7.65 -11.82
CA SER A 90 -27.07 7.02 -10.49
C SER A 90 -28.01 7.75 -9.53
N GLY A 91 -28.55 8.91 -9.91
CA GLY A 91 -29.46 9.73 -9.10
C GLY A 91 -28.79 10.41 -7.91
N SER A 92 -27.50 10.18 -7.68
CA SER A 92 -26.71 10.83 -6.63
C SER A 92 -25.24 10.88 -7.07
N VAL A 93 -24.50 11.90 -6.67
CA VAL A 93 -23.08 12.02 -7.06
C VAL A 93 -22.20 12.20 -5.84
N ARG A 94 -21.10 11.44 -5.80
CA ARG A 94 -20.05 11.60 -4.81
C ARG A 94 -19.12 12.74 -5.23
N VAL A 95 -18.76 13.60 -4.29
CA VAL A 95 -17.79 14.68 -4.52
C VAL A 95 -16.65 14.58 -3.50
N PRO A 96 -15.37 14.48 -3.93
CA PRO A 96 -14.92 14.35 -5.32
C PRO A 96 -15.24 12.96 -5.91
N LEU A 97 -15.35 12.91 -7.25
CA LEU A 97 -15.47 11.66 -8.00
C LEU A 97 -14.19 10.82 -7.91
N ASP A 98 -14.29 9.53 -8.26
CA ASP A 98 -13.15 8.62 -8.48
C ASP A 98 -12.22 8.37 -7.28
N THR A 99 -12.62 8.71 -6.06
CA THR A 99 -11.79 8.43 -4.87
C THR A 99 -11.46 6.94 -4.74
N ILE A 100 -12.39 6.05 -5.07
CA ILE A 100 -12.17 4.60 -5.06
C ILE A 100 -11.18 4.21 -6.16
N PHE A 101 -11.37 4.73 -7.38
CA PHE A 101 -10.48 4.45 -8.51
C PHE A 101 -9.04 4.89 -8.21
N TYR A 102 -8.85 6.07 -7.59
CA TYR A 102 -7.55 6.51 -7.08
C TYR A 102 -6.92 5.50 -6.13
N HIS A 103 -7.67 5.01 -5.14
CA HIS A 103 -7.15 4.06 -4.18
C HIS A 103 -6.83 2.70 -4.80
N LEU A 104 -7.65 2.21 -5.75
CA LEU A 104 -7.37 0.96 -6.47
C LEU A 104 -6.06 1.05 -7.26
N VAL A 105 -5.88 2.11 -8.06
CA VAL A 105 -4.65 2.30 -8.85
C VAL A 105 -3.44 2.46 -7.94
N ARG A 106 -3.56 3.24 -6.86
CA ARG A 106 -2.48 3.41 -5.88
C ARG A 106 -2.09 2.07 -5.26
N LEU A 107 -3.06 1.30 -4.77
CA LEU A 107 -2.82 0.00 -4.14
C LEU A 107 -2.14 -0.97 -5.11
N PHE A 108 -2.59 -1.01 -6.36
CA PHE A 108 -1.94 -1.78 -7.41
C PHE A 108 -0.47 -1.39 -7.57
N HIS A 109 -0.17 -0.10 -7.76
CA HIS A 109 1.21 0.38 -7.96
C HIS A 109 2.14 0.14 -6.77
N VAL A 110 1.66 0.23 -5.52
CA VAL A 110 2.53 0.14 -4.34
C VAL A 110 2.54 -1.25 -3.68
N SER A 111 1.65 -2.16 -4.09
CA SER A 111 1.48 -3.47 -3.44
C SER A 111 2.78 -4.26 -3.32
N LEU A 112 3.62 -4.24 -4.36
CA LEU A 112 4.92 -4.92 -4.42
C LEU A 112 6.05 -4.18 -3.68
N SER A 113 5.85 -2.95 -3.21
CA SER A 113 6.91 -2.16 -2.57
C SER A 113 6.53 -1.63 -1.18
N CYS A 114 5.33 -1.96 -0.71
CA CYS A 114 4.84 -1.54 0.60
C CYS A 114 5.55 -2.33 1.71
N VAL A 115 6.31 -1.62 2.54
CA VAL A 115 7.00 -2.17 3.73
C VAL A 115 6.24 -1.91 5.04
N GLY A 116 5.03 -1.34 4.95
CA GLY A 116 4.22 -1.00 6.13
C GLY A 116 4.81 0.12 6.99
N CYS A 117 5.39 1.17 6.38
CA CYS A 117 5.99 2.30 7.12
C CYS A 117 4.96 3.22 7.82
N GLY A 118 3.67 3.11 7.53
CA GLY A 118 2.61 3.85 8.21
C GLY A 118 2.43 5.32 7.82
N GLN A 119 3.40 5.95 7.13
CA GLN A 119 3.36 7.39 6.81
C GLN A 119 2.08 7.86 6.12
N CYS A 120 1.50 7.04 5.25
CA CYS A 120 0.24 7.37 4.57
C CYS A 120 -0.96 7.52 5.53
N ASN A 121 -0.93 6.81 6.66
CA ASN A 121 -1.93 6.89 7.72
C ASN A 121 -1.76 8.19 8.52
N ASP A 122 -0.52 8.53 8.88
CA ASP A 122 -0.18 9.70 9.70
C ASP A 122 -0.57 11.03 9.04
N VAL A 123 -0.48 11.10 7.70
CA VAL A 123 -0.80 12.33 6.95
C VAL A 123 -2.28 12.46 6.60
N CYS A 124 -3.13 11.48 6.92
CA CYS A 124 -4.52 11.50 6.49
C CYS A 124 -5.37 12.45 7.36
N PRO A 125 -5.89 13.58 6.83
CA PRO A 125 -6.63 14.56 7.64
C PRO A 125 -8.00 14.05 8.10
N VAL A 126 -8.49 12.95 7.51
CA VAL A 126 -9.82 12.38 7.75
C VAL A 126 -9.75 10.93 8.26
N ASN A 127 -8.58 10.49 8.70
CA ASN A 127 -8.34 9.20 9.35
C ASN A 127 -8.87 7.99 8.55
N VAL A 128 -8.66 7.98 7.24
CA VAL A 128 -8.84 6.75 6.44
C VAL A 128 -7.74 5.78 6.86
N PRO A 129 -8.05 4.49 7.12
CA PRO A 129 -7.08 3.48 7.57
C PRO A 129 -6.17 3.00 6.42
N LEU A 130 -5.44 3.93 5.79
CA LEU A 130 -4.66 3.70 4.58
C LEU A 130 -3.55 2.68 4.80
N GLY A 131 -2.91 2.72 5.97
CA GLY A 131 -1.86 1.77 6.34
C GLY A 131 -2.40 0.34 6.40
N ALA A 132 -3.56 0.15 7.02
CA ALA A 132 -4.21 -1.15 7.14
C ALA A 132 -4.57 -1.76 5.78
N VAL A 133 -5.22 -0.98 4.92
CA VAL A 133 -5.57 -1.42 3.57
C VAL A 133 -4.32 -1.73 2.73
N ALA A 134 -3.27 -0.89 2.82
CA ALA A 134 -2.04 -1.09 2.08
C ALA A 134 -1.27 -2.34 2.55
N VAL A 135 -1.14 -2.58 3.85
CA VAL A 135 -0.47 -3.77 4.40
C VAL A 135 -1.24 -5.04 4.05
N LYS A 136 -2.58 -5.02 4.15
CA LYS A 136 -3.42 -6.14 3.73
C LYS A 136 -3.23 -6.50 2.26
N THR A 137 -3.30 -5.49 1.39
CA THR A 137 -3.16 -5.70 -0.06
C THR A 137 -1.76 -6.14 -0.42
N ALA A 138 -0.73 -5.51 0.15
CA ALA A 138 0.66 -5.86 -0.09
C ALA A 138 1.00 -7.26 0.43
N GLY A 139 0.46 -7.66 1.58
CA GLY A 139 0.63 -9.01 2.12
C GLY A 139 0.07 -10.08 1.19
N ALA A 140 -1.13 -9.88 0.66
CA ALA A 140 -1.73 -10.81 -0.30
C ALA A 140 -0.92 -10.95 -1.60
N VAL A 141 -0.36 -9.84 -2.11
CA VAL A 141 0.50 -9.89 -3.31
C VAL A 141 1.85 -10.54 -3.00
N GLN A 142 2.47 -10.20 -1.87
CA GLN A 142 3.74 -10.79 -1.44
C GLN A 142 3.61 -12.31 -1.23
N GLU A 143 2.51 -12.77 -0.64
CA GLU A 143 2.19 -14.20 -0.49
C GLU A 143 1.98 -14.88 -1.85
N ALA A 144 1.26 -14.24 -2.77
CA ALA A 144 0.99 -14.81 -4.10
C ALA A 144 2.25 -15.02 -4.95
N PHE A 145 3.29 -14.19 -4.77
CA PHE A 145 4.54 -14.27 -5.53
C PHE A 145 5.73 -14.82 -4.73
N ASP A 146 5.52 -15.30 -3.49
CA ASP A 146 6.58 -15.65 -2.54
C ASP A 146 7.71 -14.59 -2.47
N TYR A 147 7.29 -13.33 -2.39
CA TYR A 147 8.15 -12.16 -2.52
C TYR A 147 8.11 -11.30 -1.25
N VAL A 148 9.24 -10.70 -0.87
CA VAL A 148 9.31 -9.80 0.30
C VAL A 148 9.86 -8.44 -0.11
N ALA A 149 9.04 -7.40 0.07
CA ALA A 149 9.40 -6.05 -0.34
C ALA A 149 10.66 -5.53 0.38
N GLY A 150 11.69 -5.19 -0.41
CA GLY A 150 12.93 -4.59 0.09
C GLY A 150 13.90 -5.56 0.77
N LYS A 151 13.70 -6.88 0.62
CA LYS A 151 14.59 -7.91 1.19
C LYS A 151 15.95 -7.99 0.50
N SER A 152 15.98 -7.87 -0.83
CA SER A 152 17.19 -7.90 -1.65
C SER A 152 17.13 -6.81 -2.72
N ILE A 153 18.30 -6.30 -3.11
CA ILE A 153 18.43 -5.32 -4.20
C ILE A 153 18.54 -6.04 -5.56
N GLU A 154 19.04 -7.27 -5.53
CA GLU A 154 19.26 -8.14 -6.69
C GLU A 154 17.98 -8.83 -7.15
N GLU A 155 17.03 -9.07 -6.23
CA GLU A 155 15.73 -9.64 -6.55
C GLU A 155 14.84 -8.61 -7.29
N GLU A 156 14.50 -8.92 -8.53
CA GLU A 156 13.64 -8.08 -9.35
C GLU A 156 12.17 -8.11 -8.89
N LEU A 157 11.42 -7.04 -9.20
CA LEU A 157 10.00 -6.97 -8.85
C LEU A 157 9.18 -7.97 -9.67
N PRO A 158 8.23 -8.71 -9.06
CA PRO A 158 7.42 -9.69 -9.79
C PRO A 158 6.75 -9.16 -11.07
N ILE A 159 6.30 -7.90 -11.10
CA ILE A 159 5.65 -7.31 -12.29
C ILE A 159 6.61 -7.01 -13.45
N THR A 160 7.92 -6.99 -13.21
CA THR A 160 8.93 -6.72 -14.25
C THR A 160 9.54 -8.00 -14.82
N THR A 161 9.24 -9.15 -14.24
CA THR A 161 9.77 -10.46 -14.67
C THR A 161 8.62 -11.41 -15.02
N PHE A 162 8.96 -12.52 -15.65
CA PHE A 162 8.02 -13.62 -15.86
C PHE A 162 8.74 -14.94 -15.55
N LYS A 163 8.22 -15.71 -14.60
CA LYS A 163 8.69 -17.06 -14.31
C LYS A 163 7.59 -18.07 -14.65
N PRO A 164 7.81 -18.96 -15.63
CA PRO A 164 6.81 -19.95 -16.05
C PRO A 164 6.28 -20.83 -14.90
N GLU A 165 7.08 -21.02 -13.85
CA GLU A 165 6.77 -21.88 -12.71
C GLU A 165 5.88 -21.21 -11.64
N GLU A 166 5.67 -19.88 -11.67
CA GLU A 166 4.92 -19.14 -10.64
C GLU A 166 3.40 -19.43 -10.66
N PHE A 167 2.80 -19.56 -11.85
CA PHE A 167 1.36 -19.82 -12.03
C PHE A 167 1.11 -20.79 -13.20
N PRO A 168 1.49 -22.08 -13.05
CA PRO A 168 1.41 -23.07 -14.12
C PRO A 168 -0.02 -23.22 -14.68
N GLU A 169 -1.04 -23.06 -13.84
CA GLU A 169 -2.45 -23.16 -14.20
C GLU A 169 -2.96 -22.04 -15.14
N VAL A 170 -2.23 -20.93 -15.30
CA VAL A 170 -2.61 -19.82 -16.18
C VAL A 170 -1.95 -19.94 -17.56
N VAL A 171 -0.88 -20.72 -17.67
CA VAL A 171 -0.05 -20.83 -18.88
C VAL A 171 -0.55 -21.96 -19.82
N GLU A 172 -1.36 -22.90 -19.30
CA GLU A 172 -1.99 -23.99 -20.10
C GLU A 172 -3.18 -23.55 -20.95
#